data_AF-A0A259P947-F1
#
_entry.id   AF-A0A259P947-F1
#
_cell.length_a   1.000
_cell.length_b   1.000
_cell.length_c   1.000
_cell.angle_alpha   90.00
_cell.angle_beta   90.00
_cell.angle_gamma   90.00
#
_symmetry.space_group_name_H-M   'P 1'
#
loop_
_entity.id
_entity.type
_entity.pdbx_description
1 polymer ?
#
loop_
_entity_poly.entity_id
_entity_poly.type
_entity_poly.pdbx_seq_one_letter_code
_entity_poly.pdbx_strand_id
1 'polypeptide(L)'
;MSSSDKTNSPSNICYHCGSFILPGDSYELVLGGEVRKFCCAGCMAVAQTIHGEGLEVFYARRAQSSDKPAAYLASNEIPESLAPYDDASLLGRYTRPCGEEGHLETTLRLEKIRCAACVWLCEQHLRRIPGVKDVQINYVSQKVKAEFAPEQTSLARLLFEVERIGYEAWPFEPSLSIEKSKKERRQLLTRLGVAMLGMMQVMMYAWPSYVGNSDITVEYDLLLGWTSWVLTVPVMVYSAGPIFQAAWRSVMSFRQTQMLGMDVPIALALALAFSAGTINLFMGSGEGYFDSITMFVA
;
A
#
# COMPACT_ATOMS: atom_id res chain seq x y z
N MET A 1 -15.73 39.63 -51.46
CA MET A 1 -15.56 40.85 -50.64
C MET A 1 -16.91 41.17 -50.05
N SER A 2 -17.18 41.23 -48.74
CA SER A 2 -16.33 41.36 -47.57
C SER A 2 -16.95 40.56 -46.43
N SER A 3 -16.15 39.66 -45.86
CA SER A 3 -16.31 39.09 -44.53
C SER A 3 -16.13 40.21 -43.50
N SER A 4 -17.04 40.34 -42.54
CA SER A 4 -16.83 41.17 -41.36
C SER A 4 -16.79 40.27 -40.13
N ASP A 5 -15.54 40.03 -39.75
CA ASP A 5 -15.01 39.34 -38.59
C ASP A 5 -15.56 39.97 -37.29
N LYS A 6 -16.33 39.22 -36.49
CA LYS A 6 -16.77 39.65 -35.16
C LYS A 6 -15.73 39.19 -34.14
N THR A 7 -14.81 40.09 -33.85
CA THR A 7 -13.83 40.01 -32.76
C THR A 7 -14.50 39.74 -31.42
N ASN A 8 -14.13 38.61 -30.83
CA ASN A 8 -14.55 38.08 -29.54
C ASN A 8 -14.10 39.02 -28.40
N SER A 9 -15.01 39.83 -27.85
CA SER A 9 -14.74 40.64 -26.65
C SER A 9 -14.98 39.81 -25.37
N PRO A 10 -14.14 39.91 -24.32
CA PRO A 10 -14.23 39.12 -23.08
C PRO A 10 -15.47 39.42 -22.19
N SER A 11 -16.50 40.06 -22.73
CA SER A 11 -17.61 40.66 -21.99
C SER A 11 -18.85 39.76 -21.79
N ASN A 12 -18.81 38.50 -22.23
CA ASN A 12 -19.96 37.57 -22.20
C ASN A 12 -19.73 36.32 -21.33
N ILE A 13 -18.82 36.39 -20.36
CA ILE A 13 -18.56 35.28 -19.43
C ILE A 13 -19.04 35.68 -18.04
N CYS A 14 -19.76 34.78 -17.37
CA CYS A 14 -20.21 34.97 -16.00
C CYS A 14 -19.02 35.00 -15.04
N TYR A 15 -18.93 36.06 -14.24
CA TYR A 15 -17.83 36.27 -13.29
C TYR A 15 -17.72 35.16 -12.23
N HIS A 16 -18.83 34.53 -11.85
CA HIS A 16 -18.83 33.49 -10.82
C HIS A 16 -18.63 32.08 -11.38
N CYS A 17 -19.49 31.62 -12.30
CA CYS A 17 -19.43 30.24 -12.80
C CYS A 17 -18.54 30.06 -14.04
N GLY A 18 -18.17 31.14 -14.75
CA GLY A 18 -17.36 31.05 -15.97
C GLY A 18 -18.13 30.57 -17.22
N SER A 19 -19.44 30.39 -17.14
CA SER A 19 -20.30 30.04 -18.28
C SER A 19 -20.57 31.24 -19.19
N PHE A 20 -20.91 30.98 -20.45
CA PHE A 20 -21.31 32.02 -21.39
C PHE A 20 -22.67 32.62 -21.01
N ILE A 21 -22.82 33.93 -21.12
CA ILE A 21 -24.06 34.65 -20.83
C ILE A 21 -24.90 34.73 -22.11
N LEU A 22 -26.12 34.19 -22.07
CA LEU A 22 -27.06 34.26 -23.20
C LEU A 22 -27.57 35.69 -23.38
N PRO A 23 -27.83 36.16 -24.63
CA PRO A 23 -28.39 37.49 -24.87
C PRO A 23 -29.81 37.58 -24.32
N GLY A 24 -30.03 38.43 -23.31
CA GLY A 24 -31.37 38.70 -22.75
C GLY A 24 -31.47 38.65 -21.22
N ASP A 25 -30.61 37.89 -20.55
CA ASP A 25 -30.63 37.68 -19.09
C ASP A 25 -29.23 37.88 -18.48
N SER A 26 -28.72 39.11 -18.51
CA SER A 26 -27.48 39.48 -17.81
C SER A 26 -27.79 40.22 -16.52
N TYR A 27 -27.32 39.67 -15.40
CA TYR A 27 -27.33 40.35 -14.11
C TYR A 27 -26.01 41.08 -13.92
N GLU A 28 -26.03 42.30 -13.38
CA GLU A 28 -24.84 43.11 -13.17
C GLU A 28 -24.72 43.55 -11.71
N LEU A 29 -23.51 43.46 -11.15
CA LEU A 29 -23.20 43.91 -9.79
C LEU A 29 -21.80 44.53 -9.75
N VAL A 30 -21.64 45.62 -8.99
CA VAL A 30 -20.34 46.24 -8.74
C VAL A 30 -19.65 45.50 -7.60
N LEU A 31 -18.51 44.84 -7.89
CA LEU A 31 -17.66 44.16 -6.91
C LEU A 31 -16.25 44.74 -7.01
N GLY A 32 -15.69 45.20 -5.88
CA GLY A 32 -14.33 45.77 -5.85
C GLY A 32 -14.13 47.01 -6.74
N GLY A 33 -15.20 47.76 -7.04
CA GLY A 33 -15.18 48.94 -7.92
C GLY A 33 -15.32 48.64 -9.42
N GLU A 34 -15.44 47.38 -9.83
CA GLU A 34 -15.65 46.98 -11.22
C GLU A 34 -17.07 46.40 -11.43
N VAL A 35 -17.71 46.75 -12.55
CA VAL A 35 -18.99 46.13 -12.95
C VAL A 35 -18.72 44.70 -13.44
N ARG A 36 -19.30 43.72 -12.75
CA ARG A 36 -19.23 42.29 -13.09
C ARG A 36 -20.57 41.79 -13.60
N LYS A 37 -20.54 40.89 -14.59
CA LYS A 37 -21.73 40.26 -15.20
C LYS A 37 -21.93 38.83 -14.72
N PHE A 38 -23.19 38.41 -14.59
CA PHE A 38 -23.60 37.08 -14.13
C PHE A 38 -24.69 36.48 -15.02
N CYS A 39 -24.68 35.14 -15.15
CA CYS A 39 -25.66 34.40 -15.96
C CYS A 39 -27.01 34.17 -15.27
N CYS A 40 -27.10 34.35 -13.94
CA CYS A 40 -28.35 34.21 -13.18
C CYS A 40 -28.26 34.92 -11.83
N ALA A 41 -29.41 35.20 -11.21
CA ALA A 41 -29.50 35.80 -9.87
C ALA A 41 -28.75 34.98 -8.80
N GLY A 42 -28.69 33.65 -8.93
CA GLY A 42 -27.93 32.79 -8.01
C GLY A 42 -26.43 33.04 -8.07
N CYS A 43 -25.86 33.16 -9.28
CA CYS A 43 -24.44 33.48 -9.45
C CYS A 43 -24.09 34.87 -8.91
N MET A 44 -24.99 35.83 -9.08
CA MET A 44 -24.84 37.18 -8.53
C MET A 44 -24.87 37.16 -6.99
N ALA A 45 -25.84 36.47 -6.39
CA ALA A 45 -25.98 36.39 -4.94
C ALA A 45 -24.77 35.73 -4.28
N VAL A 46 -24.30 34.60 -4.82
CA VAL A 46 -23.11 33.92 -4.28
C VAL A 46 -21.87 34.82 -4.41
N ALA A 47 -21.70 35.50 -5.54
CA ALA A 47 -20.57 36.41 -5.73
C ALA A 47 -20.59 37.59 -4.76
N GLN A 48 -21.78 38.16 -4.50
CA GLN A 48 -21.97 39.21 -3.51
C GLN A 48 -21.59 38.73 -2.10
N THR A 49 -22.00 37.52 -1.73
CA THR A 49 -21.64 36.93 -0.43
C THR A 49 -20.14 36.70 -0.30
N ILE A 50 -19.49 36.11 -1.31
CA ILE A 50 -18.04 35.86 -1.30
C ILE A 50 -17.26 37.18 -1.14
N HIS A 51 -17.68 38.23 -1.84
CA HIS A 51 -17.07 39.56 -1.73
C HIS A 51 -17.32 40.20 -0.37
N GLY A 52 -18.55 40.11 0.15
CA GLY A 52 -18.94 40.64 1.46
C GLY A 52 -18.15 40.02 2.61
N GLU A 53 -17.79 38.75 2.51
CA GLU A 53 -16.97 38.03 3.49
C GLU A 53 -15.46 38.20 3.29
N GLY A 54 -15.03 39.02 2.32
CA GLY A 54 -13.60 39.23 2.03
C GLY A 54 -12.88 38.00 1.46
N LEU A 55 -13.62 37.02 0.92
CA LEU A 55 -13.09 35.76 0.38
C LEU A 55 -12.60 35.90 -1.08
N GLU A 56 -12.07 37.06 -1.46
CA GLU A 56 -11.60 37.39 -2.81
C GLU A 56 -10.53 36.43 -3.36
N VAL A 57 -9.78 35.79 -2.45
CA VAL A 57 -8.81 34.73 -2.78
C VAL A 57 -9.46 33.59 -3.56
N PHE A 58 -10.77 33.34 -3.37
CA PHE A 58 -11.53 32.38 -4.17
C PHE A 58 -11.41 32.66 -5.67
N TYR A 59 -11.60 33.91 -6.09
CA TYR A 59 -11.52 34.32 -7.49
C TYR A 59 -10.09 34.32 -8.02
N ALA A 60 -9.12 34.75 -7.21
CA ALA A 60 -7.70 34.67 -7.57
C ALA A 60 -7.25 33.21 -7.82
N ARG A 61 -7.67 32.27 -6.96
CA ARG A 61 -7.37 30.85 -7.12
C ARG A 61 -8.12 30.24 -8.30
N ARG A 62 -9.39 30.62 -8.53
CA ARG A 62 -10.19 30.14 -9.66
C ARG A 62 -9.62 30.60 -11.01
N ALA A 63 -9.10 31.83 -11.09
CA ALA A 63 -8.43 32.33 -12.27
C ALA A 63 -7.11 31.59 -12.57
N GLN A 64 -6.44 31.06 -11.54
CA GLN A 64 -5.25 30.21 -11.69
C GLN A 64 -5.62 28.76 -12.02
N SER A 65 -6.75 28.26 -11.52
CA SER A 65 -7.23 26.88 -11.70
C SER A 65 -8.21 26.74 -12.86
N SER A 66 -8.18 27.64 -13.85
CA SER A 66 -9.10 27.67 -15.00
C SER A 66 -8.88 26.52 -16.00
N ASP A 67 -8.50 25.35 -15.50
CA ASP A 67 -8.73 24.10 -16.21
C ASP A 67 -10.23 23.88 -16.21
N LYS A 68 -10.89 24.30 -17.30
CA LYS A 68 -12.19 23.69 -17.64
C LYS A 68 -11.97 22.17 -17.62
N PRO A 69 -12.90 21.36 -17.07
CA PRO A 69 -12.86 19.93 -17.33
C PRO A 69 -12.69 19.79 -18.84
N ALA A 70 -11.63 19.11 -19.25
CA ALA A 70 -11.25 19.06 -20.64
C ALA A 70 -12.47 18.63 -21.46
N ALA A 71 -12.68 19.21 -22.64
CA ALA A 71 -13.94 19.07 -23.39
C ALA A 71 -14.35 17.60 -23.63
N TYR A 72 -13.39 16.67 -23.60
CA TYR A 72 -13.62 15.23 -23.68
C TYR A 72 -14.35 14.63 -22.45
N LEU A 73 -14.27 15.25 -21.27
CA LEU A 73 -15.01 14.77 -20.09
C LEU A 73 -16.53 15.01 -20.23
N ALA A 74 -16.93 15.90 -21.14
CA ALA A 74 -18.33 16.14 -21.46
C ALA A 74 -18.88 15.13 -22.50
N SER A 75 -18.02 14.47 -23.27
CA SER A 75 -18.43 13.33 -24.10
C SER A 75 -18.49 12.06 -23.24
N ASN A 76 -19.30 11.08 -23.65
CA ASN A 76 -19.32 9.76 -23.01
C ASN A 76 -18.26 8.81 -23.61
N GLU A 77 -17.36 9.36 -24.43
CA GLU A 77 -16.36 8.64 -25.20
C GLU A 77 -15.05 8.59 -24.42
N ILE A 78 -14.43 7.41 -24.40
CA ILE A 78 -13.15 7.19 -23.72
C ILE A 78 -12.04 7.85 -24.55
N PRO A 79 -11.19 8.71 -23.96
CA PRO A 79 -10.06 9.32 -24.66
C PRO A 79 -9.08 8.28 -25.21
N GLU A 80 -8.49 8.57 -26.38
CA GLU A 80 -7.47 7.70 -26.99
C GLU A 80 -6.27 7.44 -26.06
N SER A 81 -5.96 8.35 -25.14
CA SER A 81 -4.89 8.18 -24.15
C SER A 81 -5.15 7.04 -23.15
N LEU A 82 -6.40 6.65 -22.94
CA LEU A 82 -6.77 5.56 -22.03
C LEU A 82 -6.99 4.23 -22.77
N ALA A 83 -7.16 4.24 -24.09
CA ALA A 83 -7.38 3.04 -24.90
C ALA A 83 -6.30 1.94 -24.70
N PRO A 84 -4.99 2.24 -24.54
CA PRO A 84 -3.99 1.21 -24.31
C PRO A 84 -4.20 0.37 -23.04
N TYR A 85 -4.95 0.87 -22.05
CA TYR A 85 -5.21 0.10 -20.82
C TYR A 85 -6.18 -1.06 -21.02
N ASP A 86 -6.90 -1.08 -22.15
CA ASP A 86 -7.79 -2.17 -22.53
C ASP A 86 -7.10 -3.19 -23.46
N ASP A 87 -5.87 -2.93 -23.92
CA ASP A 87 -5.09 -3.90 -24.70
C ASP A 87 -4.78 -5.14 -23.85
N ALA A 88 -4.99 -6.33 -24.43
CA ALA A 88 -4.81 -7.61 -23.73
C ALA A 88 -3.40 -7.80 -23.12
N SER A 89 -2.36 -7.20 -23.72
CA SER A 89 -0.98 -7.25 -23.24
C SER A 89 -0.76 -6.44 -21.95
N LEU A 90 -1.52 -5.36 -21.76
CA LEU A 90 -1.42 -4.47 -20.60
C LEU A 90 -2.47 -4.80 -19.55
N LEU A 91 -3.65 -5.24 -19.96
CA LEU A 91 -4.76 -5.59 -19.09
C LEU A 91 -4.35 -6.68 -18.07
N GLY A 92 -3.59 -7.69 -18.49
CA GLY A 92 -3.06 -8.72 -17.58
C GLY A 92 -2.03 -8.24 -16.55
N ARG A 93 -1.43 -7.06 -16.72
CA ARG A 93 -0.52 -6.46 -15.73
C ARG A 93 -1.26 -5.76 -14.60
N TYR A 94 -2.45 -5.22 -14.90
CA TYR A 94 -3.23 -4.38 -13.98
C TYR A 94 -4.49 -5.05 -13.44
N THR A 95 -4.83 -6.23 -13.96
CA THR A 95 -6.02 -6.99 -13.56
C THR A 95 -5.66 -8.42 -13.15
N ARG A 96 -6.49 -9.02 -12.32
CA ARG A 96 -6.40 -10.43 -11.92
C ARG A 96 -7.78 -11.06 -11.94
N PRO A 97 -7.92 -12.34 -12.31
CA PRO A 97 -9.19 -13.03 -12.15
C PRO A 97 -9.58 -13.07 -10.67
N CYS A 98 -10.83 -12.75 -10.35
CA CYS A 98 -11.38 -12.80 -9.01
C CYS A 98 -12.77 -13.47 -9.03
N GLY A 99 -13.04 -14.32 -8.04
CA GLY A 99 -14.29 -15.08 -7.94
C GLY A 99 -14.41 -16.21 -8.98
N GLU A 100 -15.61 -16.77 -9.07
CA GLU A 100 -15.91 -17.94 -9.92
C GLU A 100 -16.45 -17.55 -11.32
N GLU A 101 -16.87 -16.30 -11.50
CA GLU A 101 -17.65 -15.83 -12.67
C GLU A 101 -16.82 -15.07 -13.73
N GLY A 102 -15.51 -15.30 -13.81
CA GLY A 102 -14.65 -14.62 -14.81
C GLY A 102 -14.52 -13.11 -14.59
N HIS A 103 -14.80 -12.62 -13.39
CA HIS A 103 -14.62 -11.22 -13.02
C HIS A 103 -13.14 -10.90 -12.89
N LEU A 104 -12.81 -9.63 -13.10
CA LEU A 104 -11.48 -9.09 -12.93
C LEU A 104 -11.43 -8.13 -11.74
N GLU A 105 -10.37 -8.23 -10.98
CA GLU A 105 -10.01 -7.30 -9.93
C GLU A 105 -8.87 -6.41 -10.41
N THR A 106 -9.01 -5.10 -10.24
CA THR A 106 -7.94 -4.13 -10.47
C THR A 106 -7.67 -3.30 -9.23
N THR A 107 -6.43 -2.82 -9.10
CA THR A 107 -6.07 -1.80 -8.11
C THR A 107 -5.74 -0.51 -8.83
N LEU A 108 -6.40 0.58 -8.46
CA LEU A 108 -6.13 1.92 -8.97
C LEU A 108 -5.55 2.78 -7.85
N ARG A 109 -4.65 3.69 -8.19
CA ARG A 109 -4.21 4.75 -7.28
C ARG A 109 -4.97 6.03 -7.62
N LEU A 110 -5.61 6.63 -6.62
CA LEU A 110 -6.29 7.91 -6.75
C LEU A 110 -5.42 9.05 -6.28
N GLU A 111 -5.54 10.19 -6.95
CA GLU A 111 -4.99 11.45 -6.50
C GLU A 111 -6.10 12.45 -6.18
N LYS A 112 -5.74 13.55 -5.51
CA LYS A 112 -6.65 14.64 -5.13
C LYS A 112 -7.79 14.26 -4.16
N ILE A 113 -7.83 13.04 -3.62
CA ILE A 113 -8.69 12.68 -2.48
C ILE A 113 -8.18 13.34 -1.19
N ARG A 114 -9.06 14.06 -0.49
CA ARG A 114 -8.70 14.82 0.73
C ARG A 114 -9.55 14.52 1.96
N CYS A 115 -10.73 13.95 1.83
CA CYS A 115 -11.60 13.64 2.97
C CYS A 115 -12.44 12.37 2.76
N ALA A 116 -13.12 11.91 3.81
CA ALA A 116 -14.04 10.77 3.75
C ALA A 116 -15.21 10.99 2.75
N ALA A 117 -15.64 12.24 2.55
CA ALA A 117 -16.68 12.54 1.56
C ALA A 117 -16.18 12.30 0.12
N CYS A 118 -14.90 12.57 -0.18
CA CYS A 118 -14.30 12.23 -1.47
C CYS A 118 -14.31 10.72 -1.72
N VAL A 119 -13.94 9.95 -0.69
CA VAL A 119 -13.93 8.47 -0.73
C VAL A 119 -15.32 7.95 -1.04
N TRP A 120 -16.32 8.39 -0.26
CA TRP A 120 -17.70 7.98 -0.43
C TRP A 120 -18.25 8.33 -1.82
N LEU A 121 -17.94 9.53 -2.33
CA LEU A 121 -18.37 9.96 -3.65
C LEU A 121 -17.78 9.05 -4.75
N CYS A 122 -16.48 8.78 -4.71
CA CYS A 122 -15.82 7.90 -5.67
C CYS A 122 -16.36 6.46 -5.61
N GLU A 123 -16.54 5.90 -4.41
CA GLU A 123 -17.12 4.56 -4.23
C GLU A 123 -18.53 4.48 -4.82
N GLN A 124 -19.38 5.45 -4.48
CA GLN A 124 -20.77 5.46 -4.92
C GLN A 124 -20.88 5.69 -6.43
N HIS A 125 -19.98 6.48 -7.02
CA HIS A 125 -19.93 6.68 -8.47
C HIS A 125 -19.49 5.40 -9.18
N LEU A 126 -18.40 4.77 -8.75
CA LEU A 126 -17.88 3.56 -9.38
C LEU A 126 -18.84 2.37 -9.25
N ARG A 127 -19.54 2.21 -8.12
CA ARG A 127 -20.55 1.15 -7.91
C ARG A 127 -21.78 1.27 -8.82
N ARG A 128 -22.04 2.46 -9.38
CA ARG A 128 -23.17 2.68 -10.31
C ARG A 128 -22.82 2.31 -11.76
N ILE A 129 -21.55 2.05 -12.05
CA ILE A 129 -21.12 1.66 -13.39
C ILE A 129 -21.58 0.22 -13.65
N PRO A 130 -22.31 -0.05 -14.75
CA PRO A 130 -22.68 -1.42 -15.13
C PRO A 130 -21.44 -2.32 -15.21
N GLY A 131 -21.53 -3.53 -14.66
CA GLY A 131 -20.41 -4.47 -14.60
C GLY A 131 -19.51 -4.34 -13.38
N VAL A 132 -19.61 -3.31 -12.55
CA VAL A 132 -18.83 -3.21 -11.30
C VAL A 132 -19.55 -3.95 -10.16
N LYS A 133 -18.90 -4.92 -9.53
CA LYS A 133 -19.45 -5.76 -8.45
C LYS A 133 -19.14 -5.23 -7.06
N ASP A 134 -17.86 -4.91 -6.82
CA ASP A 134 -17.41 -4.34 -5.55
C ASP A 134 -16.37 -3.25 -5.78
N VAL A 135 -16.37 -2.25 -4.89
CA VAL A 135 -15.41 -1.15 -4.86
C VAL A 135 -15.12 -0.81 -3.42
N GLN A 136 -13.82 -0.76 -3.09
CA GLN A 136 -13.33 -0.36 -1.78
C GLN A 136 -12.18 0.63 -1.94
N ILE A 137 -12.27 1.76 -1.26
CA ILE A 137 -11.25 2.80 -1.32
C ILE A 137 -10.60 2.99 0.04
N ASN A 138 -9.29 2.81 0.09
CA ASN A 138 -8.49 3.08 1.28
C ASN A 138 -7.93 4.51 1.20
N TYR A 139 -8.50 5.41 2.00
CA TYR A 139 -8.08 6.81 2.08
C TYR A 139 -6.58 6.99 2.36
N VAL A 140 -6.02 6.23 3.30
CA VAL A 140 -4.62 6.38 3.76
C VAL A 140 -3.63 6.01 2.67
N SER A 141 -3.89 4.91 1.96
CA SER A 141 -3.03 4.46 0.86
C SER A 141 -3.41 5.05 -0.50
N GLN A 142 -4.54 5.77 -0.57
CA GLN A 142 -5.13 6.30 -1.80
C GLN A 142 -5.32 5.23 -2.88
N LYS A 143 -5.68 4.02 -2.47
CA LYS A 143 -5.88 2.87 -3.37
C LYS A 143 -7.35 2.50 -3.45
N VAL A 144 -7.81 2.24 -4.66
CA VAL A 144 -9.11 1.65 -4.98
C VAL A 144 -8.86 0.20 -5.33
N LYS A 145 -9.64 -0.68 -4.75
CA LYS A 145 -9.78 -2.05 -5.19
C LYS A 145 -11.15 -2.17 -5.84
N ALA A 146 -11.20 -2.51 -7.12
CA ALA A 146 -12.44 -2.61 -7.88
C ALA A 146 -12.54 -3.98 -8.55
N GLU A 147 -13.70 -4.63 -8.39
CA GLU A 147 -14.06 -5.88 -9.04
C GLU A 147 -15.09 -5.59 -10.14
N PHE A 148 -14.81 -6.04 -11.36
CA PHE A 148 -15.66 -5.75 -12.51
C PHE A 148 -15.73 -6.90 -13.53
N ALA A 149 -16.82 -6.96 -14.28
CA ALA A 149 -17.02 -7.89 -15.38
C ALA A 149 -16.46 -7.30 -16.69
N PRO A 150 -15.45 -7.91 -17.33
CA PRO A 150 -14.81 -7.37 -18.54
C PRO A 150 -15.75 -7.31 -19.76
N GLU A 151 -16.86 -8.05 -19.74
CA GLU A 151 -17.89 -8.01 -20.78
C GLU A 151 -18.75 -6.74 -20.75
N GLN A 152 -18.84 -6.08 -19.59
CA GLN A 152 -19.73 -4.93 -19.36
C GLN A 152 -18.98 -3.61 -19.16
N THR A 153 -17.76 -3.66 -18.63
CA THR A 153 -16.93 -2.47 -18.41
C THR A 153 -15.46 -2.78 -18.59
N SER A 154 -14.67 -1.74 -18.86
CA SER A 154 -13.24 -1.86 -19.16
C SER A 154 -12.39 -1.08 -18.15
N LEU A 155 -11.09 -1.36 -18.11
CA LEU A 155 -10.17 -0.65 -17.22
C LEU A 155 -10.09 0.83 -17.61
N ALA A 156 -10.03 1.13 -18.91
CA ALA A 156 -10.06 2.49 -19.41
C ALA A 156 -11.35 3.22 -19.00
N ARG A 157 -12.49 2.52 -19.01
CA ARG A 157 -13.77 3.09 -18.57
C ARG A 157 -13.75 3.47 -17.09
N LEU A 158 -13.20 2.62 -16.24
CA LEU A 158 -13.08 2.92 -14.80
C LEU A 158 -12.19 4.16 -14.57
N LEU A 159 -11.05 4.26 -15.25
CA LEU A 159 -10.17 5.43 -15.17
C LEU A 159 -10.88 6.71 -15.61
N PHE A 160 -11.58 6.65 -16.75
CA PHE A 160 -12.33 7.77 -17.29
C PHE A 160 -13.46 8.23 -16.35
N GLU A 161 -14.19 7.30 -15.75
CA GLU A 161 -15.30 7.63 -14.85
C GLU A 161 -14.83 8.32 -13.57
N VAL A 162 -13.64 7.99 -13.06
CA VAL A 162 -13.03 8.71 -11.95
C VAL A 162 -12.61 10.11 -12.36
N GLU A 163 -12.04 10.26 -13.56
CA GLU A 163 -11.66 11.56 -14.10
C GLU A 163 -12.87 12.49 -14.29
N ARG A 164 -14.00 11.92 -14.71
CA ARG A 164 -15.26 12.64 -14.92
C ARG A 164 -15.85 13.27 -13.66
N ILE A 165 -15.58 12.68 -12.49
CA ILE A 165 -15.97 13.26 -11.19
C ILE A 165 -14.88 14.14 -10.57
N GLY A 166 -13.80 14.43 -11.30
CA GLY A 166 -12.77 15.40 -10.93
C GLY A 166 -11.58 14.84 -10.14
N TYR A 167 -11.38 13.51 -10.14
CA TYR A 167 -10.23 12.87 -9.50
C TYR A 167 -9.33 12.23 -10.55
N GLU A 168 -8.03 12.14 -10.28
CA GLU A 168 -7.11 11.44 -11.17
C GLU A 168 -6.92 10.00 -10.68
N ALA A 169 -6.91 9.06 -11.62
CA ALA A 169 -6.69 7.65 -11.36
C ALA A 169 -5.58 7.10 -12.24
N TRP A 170 -4.74 6.26 -11.66
CA TRP A 170 -3.68 5.55 -12.38
C TRP A 170 -3.76 4.06 -12.05
N PRO A 171 -3.62 3.16 -13.03
CA PRO A 171 -3.59 1.74 -12.75
C PRO A 171 -2.33 1.42 -11.92
N PHE A 172 -2.55 0.73 -10.80
CA PHE A 172 -1.49 0.36 -9.88
C PHE A 172 -1.13 -1.10 -10.12
N GLU A 173 0.09 -1.35 -10.62
CA GLU A 173 0.63 -2.71 -10.74
C GLU A 173 0.88 -3.26 -9.32
N PRO A 174 0.08 -4.22 -8.83
CA PRO A 174 0.35 -4.84 -7.56
C PRO A 174 1.48 -5.84 -7.80
N SER A 175 2.72 -5.41 -7.64
CA SER A 175 3.87 -6.28 -7.85
C SER A 175 3.88 -7.39 -6.78
N LEU A 176 3.62 -8.62 -7.22
CA LEU A 176 3.66 -9.82 -6.37
C LEU A 176 5.03 -9.94 -5.66
N SER A 177 6.10 -9.44 -6.28
CA SER A 177 7.45 -9.38 -5.71
C SER A 177 7.55 -8.47 -4.49
N ILE A 178 6.85 -7.33 -4.45
CA ILE A 178 6.87 -6.42 -3.29
C ILE A 178 6.06 -7.00 -2.14
N GLU A 179 4.93 -7.64 -2.41
CA GLU A 179 4.14 -8.30 -1.34
C GLU A 179 4.86 -9.51 -0.78
N LYS A 180 5.47 -10.34 -1.64
CA LYS A 180 6.28 -11.48 -1.23
C LYS A 180 7.47 -11.03 -0.38
N SER A 181 8.23 -10.02 -0.83
CA SER A 181 9.38 -9.50 -0.08
C SER A 181 8.97 -8.85 1.25
N LYS A 182 7.81 -8.19 1.34
CA LYS A 182 7.25 -7.70 2.62
C LYS A 182 6.93 -8.84 3.57
N LYS A 183 6.30 -9.92 3.07
CA LYS A 183 5.98 -11.10 3.89
C LYS A 183 7.24 -11.81 4.37
N GLU A 184 8.22 -12.01 3.49
CA GLU A 184 9.53 -12.58 3.81
C GLU A 184 10.25 -11.72 4.85
N ARG A 185 10.30 -10.39 4.65
CA ARG A 185 10.88 -9.46 5.63
C ARG A 185 10.18 -9.54 6.99
N ARG A 186 8.85 -9.58 7.02
CA ARG A 186 8.10 -9.70 8.28
C ARG A 186 8.40 -11.02 8.97
N GLN A 187 8.49 -12.12 8.23
CA GLN A 187 8.88 -13.43 8.78
C GLN A 187 10.30 -13.44 9.34
N LEU A 188 11.25 -12.75 8.68
CA LEU A 188 12.61 -12.60 9.20
C LEU A 188 12.63 -11.78 10.49
N LEU A 189 11.87 -10.69 10.56
CA LEU A 189 11.76 -9.87 11.78
C LEU A 189 11.09 -10.63 12.92
N THR A 190 10.07 -11.46 12.66
CA THR A 190 9.46 -12.28 13.72
C THR A 190 10.40 -13.38 14.21
N ARG A 191 11.16 -14.03 13.31
CA ARG A 191 12.19 -15.01 13.70
C ARG A 191 13.30 -14.38 14.53
N LEU A 192 13.76 -13.20 14.12
CA LEU A 192 14.74 -12.41 14.87
C LEU A 192 14.21 -12.04 16.26
N GLY A 193 12.95 -11.59 16.36
CA GLY A 193 12.32 -11.31 17.64
C GLY A 193 12.26 -12.54 18.57
N VAL A 194 11.90 -13.72 18.03
CA VAL A 194 11.92 -14.97 18.80
C VAL A 194 13.34 -15.35 19.23
N ALA A 195 14.35 -15.14 18.38
CA ALA A 195 15.74 -15.42 18.71
C ALA A 195 16.26 -14.50 19.83
N MET A 196 16.04 -13.19 19.73
CA MET A 196 16.45 -12.23 20.77
C MET A 196 15.74 -12.48 22.11
N LEU A 197 14.43 -12.78 22.08
CA LEU A 197 13.69 -13.11 23.30
C LEU A 197 14.20 -14.42 23.91
N GLY A 198 14.44 -15.44 23.08
CA GLY A 198 15.02 -16.71 23.51
C GLY A 198 16.40 -16.52 24.14
N MET A 199 17.29 -15.78 23.48
CA MET A 199 18.61 -15.42 24.01
C MET A 199 18.51 -14.72 25.36
N MET A 200 17.65 -13.70 25.49
CA MET A 200 17.49 -12.95 26.73
C MET A 200 16.98 -13.85 27.87
N GLN A 201 16.00 -14.71 27.60
CA GLN A 201 15.47 -15.62 28.61
C GLN A 201 16.45 -16.72 28.99
N VAL A 202 17.11 -17.35 28.01
CA VAL A 202 18.10 -18.41 28.28
C VAL A 202 19.29 -17.86 29.03
N MET A 203 19.79 -16.67 28.68
CA MET A 203 20.87 -16.01 29.43
C MET A 203 20.46 -15.73 30.88
N MET A 204 19.22 -15.33 31.14
CA MET A 204 18.72 -15.13 32.50
C MET A 204 18.77 -16.42 33.34
N TYR A 205 18.44 -17.57 32.74
CA TYR A 205 18.46 -18.87 33.43
C TYR A 205 19.85 -19.52 33.49
N ALA A 206 20.73 -19.20 32.53
CA ALA A 206 22.12 -19.67 32.52
C ALA A 206 23.03 -18.82 33.41
N TRP A 207 22.70 -17.55 33.67
CA TRP A 207 23.51 -16.66 34.49
C TRP A 207 23.91 -17.25 35.87
N PRO A 208 22.99 -17.86 36.65
CA PRO A 208 23.34 -18.45 37.93
C PRO A 208 24.42 -19.53 37.87
N SER A 209 24.54 -20.29 36.77
CA SER A 209 25.60 -21.30 36.66
C SER A 209 26.99 -20.66 36.46
N TYR A 210 27.06 -19.44 35.93
CA TYR A 210 28.33 -18.71 35.74
C TYR A 210 28.78 -17.94 36.99
N VAL A 211 27.85 -17.41 37.78
CA VAL A 211 28.19 -16.58 38.96
C VAL A 211 27.94 -17.28 40.30
N GLY A 212 27.26 -18.42 40.29
CA GLY A 212 26.88 -19.18 41.47
C GLY A 212 28.08 -19.86 42.13
N ASN A 213 28.66 -19.20 43.12
CA ASN A 213 29.64 -19.83 44.01
C ASN A 213 28.92 -20.83 44.93
N SER A 214 28.99 -22.13 44.62
CA SER A 214 28.75 -23.28 45.52
C SER A 214 27.43 -23.39 46.33
N ASP A 215 26.53 -22.40 46.27
CA ASP A 215 25.27 -22.36 47.05
C ASP A 215 24.05 -22.85 46.28
N ILE A 216 24.20 -23.17 44.99
CA ILE A 216 23.12 -23.76 44.18
C ILE A 216 23.15 -25.27 44.38
N THR A 217 22.04 -25.85 44.79
CA THR A 217 21.93 -27.32 44.88
C THR A 217 21.81 -27.91 43.49
N VAL A 218 22.32 -29.13 43.32
CA VAL A 218 22.35 -29.83 42.03
C VAL A 218 20.95 -29.94 41.41
N GLU A 219 19.91 -30.04 42.21
CA GLU A 219 18.52 -30.09 41.75
C GLU A 219 18.08 -28.78 41.06
N TYR A 220 18.50 -27.64 41.58
CA TYR A 220 18.18 -26.33 40.98
C TYR A 220 18.96 -26.11 39.69
N ASP A 221 20.23 -26.51 39.62
CA ASP A 221 21.02 -26.44 38.39
C ASP A 221 20.40 -27.26 37.26
N LEU A 222 19.96 -28.49 37.56
CA LEU A 222 19.26 -29.33 36.60
C LEU A 222 17.96 -28.69 36.14
N LEU A 223 17.16 -28.11 37.05
CA LEU A 223 15.90 -27.46 36.71
C LEU A 223 16.11 -26.21 35.81
N LEU A 224 17.13 -25.41 36.08
CA LEU A 224 17.55 -24.27 35.25
C LEU A 224 18.05 -24.73 33.87
N GLY A 225 18.81 -25.83 33.82
CA GLY A 225 19.26 -26.45 32.57
C GLY A 225 18.11 -26.95 31.70
N TRP A 226 17.13 -27.65 32.29
CA TRP A 226 15.92 -28.09 31.61
C TRP A 226 15.09 -26.91 31.08
N THR A 227 14.95 -25.86 31.88
CA THR A 227 14.25 -24.63 31.47
C THR A 227 14.95 -23.96 30.29
N SER A 228 16.28 -23.85 30.35
CA SER A 228 17.12 -23.30 29.27
C SER A 228 17.02 -24.12 27.99
N TRP A 229 17.01 -25.45 28.09
CA TRP A 229 16.83 -26.35 26.96
C TRP A 229 15.47 -26.17 26.30
N VAL A 230 14.38 -26.17 27.08
CA VAL A 230 13.01 -25.97 26.58
C VAL A 230 12.88 -24.65 25.83
N LEU A 231 13.50 -23.57 26.33
CA LEU A 231 13.50 -22.25 25.68
C LEU A 231 14.38 -22.19 24.42
N THR A 232 15.42 -23.02 24.34
CA THR A 232 16.32 -23.08 23.18
C THR A 232 15.73 -23.86 22.01
N VAL A 233 14.88 -24.87 22.29
CA VAL A 233 14.19 -25.66 21.25
C VAL A 233 13.44 -24.80 20.22
N PRO A 234 12.54 -23.86 20.59
CA PRO A 234 11.84 -23.04 19.61
C PRO A 234 12.78 -22.11 18.83
N VAL A 235 13.86 -21.62 19.45
CA VAL A 235 14.89 -20.83 18.75
C VAL A 235 15.59 -21.67 17.68
N MET A 236 15.96 -22.90 18.01
CA MET A 236 16.60 -23.84 17.09
C MET A 236 15.69 -24.25 15.92
N VAL A 237 14.42 -24.55 16.19
CA VAL A 237 13.49 -25.05 15.15
C VAL A 237 12.95 -23.89 14.29
N TYR A 238 12.58 -22.76 14.90
CA TYR A 238 11.91 -21.66 14.19
C TYR A 238 12.89 -20.62 13.64
N SER A 239 13.82 -20.14 14.46
CA SER A 239 14.73 -19.05 14.09
C SER A 239 15.94 -19.56 13.30
N ALA A 240 16.58 -20.66 13.74
CA ALA A 240 17.68 -21.28 13.00
C ALA A 240 17.21 -22.22 11.87
N GLY A 241 15.92 -22.56 11.78
CA GLY A 241 15.34 -23.42 10.75
C GLY A 241 15.75 -23.10 9.30
N PRO A 242 15.76 -21.81 8.87
CA PRO A 242 16.22 -21.44 7.53
C PRO A 242 17.69 -21.78 7.25
N ILE A 243 18.56 -21.69 8.27
CA ILE A 243 20.00 -22.03 8.16
C ILE A 243 20.13 -23.53 7.88
N PHE A 244 19.41 -24.37 8.63
CA PHE A 244 19.38 -25.82 8.40
C PHE A 244 18.83 -26.18 7.02
N GLN A 245 17.77 -25.50 6.57
CA GLN A 245 17.20 -25.71 5.22
C GLN A 245 18.16 -25.28 4.10
N ALA A 246 18.92 -24.19 4.29
CA ALA A 246 19.92 -23.74 3.34
C ALA A 246 21.12 -24.69 3.30
N ALA A 247 21.61 -25.12 4.45
CA ALA A 247 22.67 -26.12 4.57
C ALA A 247 22.27 -27.45 3.91
N TRP A 248 21.07 -27.97 4.18
CA TRP A 248 20.58 -29.21 3.57
C TRP A 248 20.53 -29.12 2.05
N ARG A 249 19.98 -28.02 1.51
CA ARG A 249 19.94 -27.79 0.05
C ARG A 249 21.35 -27.70 -0.53
N SER A 250 22.27 -27.01 0.13
CA SER A 250 23.66 -26.88 -0.32
C SER A 250 24.40 -28.22 -0.32
N VAL A 251 24.18 -29.07 0.69
CA VAL A 251 24.76 -30.42 0.74
C VAL A 251 24.17 -31.31 -0.35
N MET A 252 22.87 -31.20 -0.59
CA MET A 252 22.22 -31.99 -1.64
C MET A 252 22.66 -31.58 -3.04
N SER A 253 22.89 -30.28 -3.29
CA SER A 253 23.42 -29.76 -4.55
C SER A 253 24.94 -29.92 -4.70
N PHE A 254 25.67 -30.28 -3.64
CA PHE A 254 27.13 -30.39 -3.65
C PHE A 254 27.66 -31.30 -4.75
N ARG A 255 26.91 -32.37 -5.08
CA ARG A 255 27.28 -33.31 -6.14
C ARG A 255 27.28 -32.68 -7.54
N GLN A 256 26.57 -31.56 -7.71
CA GLN A 256 26.47 -30.82 -8.98
C GLN A 256 27.37 -29.57 -8.98
N THR A 257 27.40 -28.82 -7.88
CA THR A 257 28.11 -27.53 -7.82
C THR A 257 29.53 -27.65 -7.28
N GLN A 258 29.89 -28.74 -6.61
CA GLN A 258 31.17 -28.93 -5.90
C GLN A 258 31.53 -27.77 -4.94
N MET A 259 30.51 -27.04 -4.46
CA MET A 259 30.66 -25.90 -3.56
C MET A 259 29.72 -26.07 -2.37
N LEU A 260 30.24 -25.87 -1.16
CA LEU A 260 29.46 -25.80 0.06
C LEU A 260 29.16 -24.34 0.39
N GLY A 261 27.89 -24.03 0.63
CA GLY A 261 27.45 -22.72 1.07
C GLY A 261 27.91 -22.42 2.49
N MET A 262 27.98 -21.13 2.82
CA MET A 262 28.35 -20.61 4.15
C MET A 262 27.49 -21.17 5.29
N ASP A 263 26.26 -21.55 4.99
CA ASP A 263 25.31 -22.07 6.00
C ASP A 263 25.66 -23.50 6.46
N VAL A 264 26.49 -24.25 5.74
CA VAL A 264 26.80 -25.66 6.06
C VAL A 264 27.64 -25.79 7.33
N PRO A 265 28.80 -25.11 7.48
CA PRO A 265 29.56 -25.15 8.73
C PRO A 265 28.76 -24.62 9.93
N ILE A 266 27.95 -23.57 9.70
CA ILE A 266 27.14 -22.95 10.74
C ILE A 266 26.08 -23.92 11.27
N ALA A 267 25.31 -24.54 10.36
CA ALA A 267 24.30 -25.53 10.74
C ALA A 267 24.93 -26.73 11.46
N LEU A 268 26.10 -27.19 11.02
CA LEU A 268 26.82 -28.29 11.66
C LEU A 268 27.24 -27.92 13.09
N ALA A 269 27.82 -26.73 13.30
CA ALA A 269 28.23 -26.26 14.62
C ALA A 269 27.03 -26.17 15.58
N LEU A 270 25.92 -25.58 15.14
CA LEU A 270 24.69 -25.48 15.93
C LEU A 270 24.10 -26.85 16.27
N ALA A 271 24.05 -27.78 15.31
CA ALA A 271 23.56 -29.14 15.55
C ALA A 271 24.44 -29.90 16.56
N LEU A 272 25.76 -29.81 16.43
CA LEU A 272 26.69 -30.47 17.34
C LEU A 272 26.61 -29.89 18.75
N ALA A 273 26.61 -28.56 18.87
CA ALA A 273 26.50 -27.87 20.15
C ALA A 273 25.19 -28.22 20.86
N PHE A 274 24.06 -28.17 20.14
CA PHE A 274 22.75 -28.50 20.71
C PHE A 274 22.65 -29.98 21.12
N SER A 275 23.19 -30.90 20.30
CA SER A 275 23.18 -32.32 20.61
C SER A 275 24.06 -32.66 21.81
N ALA A 276 25.28 -32.11 21.86
CA ALA A 276 26.20 -32.29 22.99
C ALA A 276 25.62 -31.71 24.29
N GLY A 277 25.10 -30.49 24.25
CA GLY A 277 24.44 -29.86 25.40
C GLY A 277 23.22 -30.65 25.89
N THR A 278 22.42 -31.20 24.96
CA THR A 278 21.30 -32.07 25.29
C THR A 278 21.79 -33.36 25.97
N ILE A 279 22.81 -34.03 25.44
CA ILE A 279 23.36 -35.26 26.03
C ILE A 279 23.88 -34.99 27.45
N ASN A 280 24.63 -33.90 27.65
CA ASN A 280 25.14 -33.50 28.97
C ASN A 280 24.01 -33.27 29.97
N LEU A 281 22.93 -32.59 29.55
CA LEU A 281 21.75 -32.36 30.37
C LEU A 281 21.06 -33.67 30.79
N PHE A 282 20.91 -34.61 29.87
CA PHE A 282 20.31 -35.92 30.17
C PHE A 282 21.19 -36.79 31.07
N MET A 283 22.51 -36.72 30.92
CA MET A 283 23.47 -37.44 31.76
C MET A 283 23.69 -36.76 33.12
N GLY A 284 23.11 -35.58 33.34
CA GLY A 284 23.34 -34.77 34.55
C GLY A 284 24.80 -34.41 34.76
N SER A 285 25.60 -34.38 33.69
CA SER A 285 27.04 -34.12 33.76
C SER A 285 27.47 -33.19 32.62
N GLY A 286 28.12 -32.09 32.99
CA GLY A 286 28.67 -31.10 32.06
C GLY A 286 27.74 -29.93 31.74
N GLU A 287 28.31 -28.92 31.09
CA GLU A 287 27.65 -27.68 30.69
C GLU A 287 26.80 -27.86 29.43
N GLY A 288 25.64 -27.20 29.39
CA GLY A 288 24.69 -27.27 28.27
C GLY A 288 24.94 -26.26 27.15
N TYR A 289 25.59 -25.12 27.43
CA TYR A 289 25.90 -24.03 26.48
C TYR A 289 24.72 -23.52 25.63
N PHE A 290 23.49 -23.67 26.15
CA PHE A 290 22.26 -23.26 25.45
C PHE A 290 22.18 -21.74 25.24
N ASP A 291 22.78 -20.97 26.15
CA ASP A 291 22.97 -19.52 26.07
C ASP A 291 23.85 -19.14 24.87
N SER A 292 24.95 -19.86 24.65
CA SER A 292 25.87 -19.62 23.53
C SER A 292 25.20 -19.94 22.19
N ILE A 293 24.38 -21.00 22.14
CA ILE A 293 23.59 -21.37 20.96
C ILE A 293 22.57 -20.27 20.63
N THR A 294 21.79 -19.83 21.62
CA THR A 294 20.77 -18.79 21.41
C THR A 294 21.38 -17.43 21.11
N MET A 295 22.53 -17.10 21.69
CA MET A 295 23.31 -15.90 21.37
C MET A 295 23.81 -15.92 19.92
N PHE A 296 24.29 -17.06 19.42
CA PHE A 296 24.77 -17.15 18.04
C PHE A 296 23.63 -17.03 17.02
N VAL A 297 22.42 -17.49 17.36
CA VAL A 297 21.26 -17.46 16.47
C VAL A 297 20.59 -16.08 16.42
N ALA A 298 20.71 -15.27 17.47
CA ALA A 298 20.12 -13.93 17.60
C ALA A 298 20.95 -12.85 16.91
#